data_AF-A0A832I234-F1
#
_entry.id   AF-A0A832I234-F1
#
_cell.length_a   1.000
_cell.length_b   1.000
_cell.length_c   1.000
_cell.angle_alpha   90.00
_cell.angle_beta   90.00
_cell.angle_gamma   90.00
#
_symmetry.space_group_name_H-M   'P 1'
#
loop_
_entity.id
_entity.type
_entity.pdbx_description
1 polymer ?
#
loop_
_entity_poly.entity_id
_entity_poly.type
_entity_poly.pdbx_seq_one_letter_code
_entity_poly.pdbx_strand_id
1 'polypeptide(L)'
;MNHGPLIFLGALVTMAISWCGLIFTPQLQLGRMEQAPMKLLAPAYPAGRPGIAAQGREVYRALGCAECHTQQVRPSGDNTDLERGWGLRRTVARDFLTDSPVLVGRLRVGPDLANIAIREPKQFAVPWQYKTQSNHVEELELWHYAHLYNPRSVSPGSIMPAYRYLFEERTPSPKRQPSLDALPPEITARLTGVKNGAFEIVPRREARALVAYLMSLRADAPLFEAPVQITADAKVPNAASATNAPAANASGTNAPATNVPATPAPISK
;
A
#
# COMPACT_ATOMS: atom_id res chain seq x y z
N MET A 1 54.22 -21.07 -28.50
CA MET A 1 53.22 -19.98 -28.41
C MET A 1 53.73 -18.93 -27.43
N ASN A 2 54.43 -17.89 -27.91
CA ASN A 2 55.14 -16.97 -27.01
C ASN A 2 54.23 -15.92 -26.36
N HIS A 3 52.96 -15.84 -26.79
CA HIS A 3 51.99 -14.89 -26.28
C HIS A 3 50.95 -15.51 -25.33
N GLY A 4 51.07 -16.81 -25.01
CA GLY A 4 50.14 -17.50 -24.11
C GLY A 4 49.93 -16.80 -22.77
N PRO A 5 51.01 -16.43 -22.04
CA PRO A 5 50.89 -15.69 -20.78
C PRO A 5 50.22 -14.31 -20.94
N LEU A 6 50.48 -13.61 -22.05
CA LEU A 6 49.93 -12.28 -22.30
C LEU A 6 48.43 -12.33 -22.62
N ILE A 7 48.01 -13.33 -23.41
CA ILE A 7 46.59 -13.59 -23.69
C ILE A 7 45.85 -13.97 -22.41
N PHE A 8 46.44 -14.84 -21.58
CA PHE A 8 45.85 -15.23 -20.29
C PHE A 8 45.68 -14.02 -19.36
N LEU A 9 46.72 -13.18 -19.23
CA LEU A 9 46.65 -11.95 -18.44
C LEU A 9 45.56 -11.00 -18.95
N GLY A 10 45.48 -10.81 -20.28
CA GLY A 10 44.45 -9.99 -20.90
C GLY A 10 43.04 -10.49 -20.57
N ALA A 11 42.79 -11.79 -20.73
CA ALA A 11 41.50 -12.41 -20.41
C ALA A 11 41.14 -12.25 -18.92
N LEU A 12 42.12 -12.45 -18.03
CA LEU A 12 41.92 -12.29 -16.58
C LEU A 12 41.61 -10.84 -16.20
N VAL A 13 42.31 -9.87 -16.80
CA VAL A 13 42.05 -8.44 -16.59
C VAL A 13 40.65 -8.05 -17.09
N THR A 14 40.25 -8.49 -18.29
CA THR A 14 38.89 -8.23 -18.80
C THR A 14 37.81 -8.82 -17.89
N MET A 15 38.00 -10.05 -17.41
CA MET A 15 37.10 -10.68 -16.45
C MET A 15 37.04 -9.88 -15.14
N ALA A 16 38.19 -9.49 -14.60
CA ALA A 16 38.26 -8.73 -13.35
C ALA A 16 37.57 -7.35 -13.48
N ILE A 17 37.80 -6.62 -14.57
CA ILE A 17 37.13 -5.34 -14.83
C ILE A 17 35.61 -5.54 -14.96
N SER A 18 35.17 -6.58 -15.67
CA SER A 18 33.76 -6.92 -15.80
C SER A 18 33.12 -7.22 -14.44
N TRP A 19 33.78 -8.04 -13.61
CA TRP A 19 33.31 -8.35 -12.25
C TRP A 19 33.26 -7.11 -11.35
N CYS A 20 34.30 -6.26 -11.38
CA CYS A 20 34.34 -5.02 -10.63
C CYS A 20 33.22 -4.04 -11.04
N GLY A 21 32.96 -3.92 -12.35
CA GLY A 21 31.93 -3.04 -12.89
C GLY A 21 30.50 -3.54 -12.63
N LEU A 22 30.25 -4.84 -12.82
CA LEU A 22 28.90 -5.41 -12.79
C LEU A 22 28.46 -5.92 -11.41
N ILE A 23 29.40 -6.31 -10.55
CA ILE A 23 29.08 -6.89 -9.22
C ILE A 23 29.53 -5.96 -8.10
N PHE A 24 30.81 -5.58 -8.08
CA PHE A 24 31.36 -4.83 -6.96
C PHE A 24 30.81 -3.40 -6.88
N THR A 25 30.68 -2.72 -8.02
CA THR A 25 30.22 -1.32 -8.07
C THR A 25 28.76 -1.18 -7.61
N PRO A 26 27.79 -1.97 -8.10
CA PRO A 26 26.43 -1.96 -7.56
C PRO A 26 26.37 -2.33 -6.07
N GLN A 27 27.22 -3.26 -5.62
CA GLN A 27 27.29 -3.62 -4.20
C GLN A 27 27.75 -2.45 -3.32
N LEU A 28 28.70 -1.62 -3.79
CA LEU A 28 29.11 -0.41 -3.08
C LEU A 28 28.00 0.66 -3.08
N GLN A 29 27.25 0.80 -4.18
CA GLN A 29 26.21 1.81 -4.33
C GLN A 29 24.91 1.46 -3.59
N LEU A 30 24.47 0.20 -3.66
CA LEU A 30 23.16 -0.26 -3.20
C LEU A 30 23.24 -1.22 -2.02
N GLY A 31 24.32 -1.99 -1.88
CA GLY A 31 24.45 -3.04 -0.87
C GLY A 31 24.54 -2.53 0.57
N ARG A 32 24.78 -1.23 0.76
CA ARG A 32 24.76 -0.54 2.06
C ARG A 32 23.54 0.38 2.23
N MET A 33 22.52 0.22 1.39
CA MET A 33 21.33 1.06 1.46
C MET A 33 20.48 0.64 2.66
N GLU A 34 20.25 1.58 3.57
CA GLU A 34 19.44 1.38 4.77
C GLU A 34 18.03 1.96 4.59
N GLN A 35 17.13 1.69 5.53
CA GLN A 35 15.83 2.36 5.55
C GLN A 35 16.00 3.86 5.84
N ALA A 36 15.18 4.71 5.24
CA ALA A 36 15.18 6.14 5.51
C ALA A 36 14.43 6.42 6.81
N PRO A 37 14.99 7.23 7.74
CA PRO A 37 14.27 7.65 8.93
C PRO A 37 13.17 8.64 8.54
N MET A 38 11.92 8.36 8.89
CA MET A 38 10.81 9.27 8.62
C MET A 38 10.39 9.95 9.92
N LYS A 39 10.54 11.27 10.01
CA LYS A 39 10.20 12.02 11.24
C LYS A 39 8.68 12.04 11.54
N LEU A 40 7.83 11.76 10.55
CA LEU A 40 6.39 12.05 10.60
C LEU A 40 5.45 10.86 10.32
N LEU A 41 5.89 9.79 9.62
CA LEU A 41 4.99 8.71 9.18
C LEU A 41 5.24 7.36 9.86
N ALA A 42 6.51 6.98 10.03
CA ALA A 42 6.96 5.72 10.63
C ALA A 42 8.42 5.88 11.08
N PRO A 43 8.92 5.15 12.09
CA PRO A 43 10.31 5.31 12.51
C PRO A 43 11.32 5.05 11.37
N ALA A 44 10.97 4.21 10.39
CA ALA A 44 11.80 3.87 9.24
C ALA A 44 10.96 3.51 8.00
N TYR A 45 11.49 3.77 6.80
CA TYR A 45 10.87 3.48 5.50
C TYR A 45 11.83 2.74 4.55
N PRO A 46 11.38 1.73 3.77
CA PRO A 46 10.03 1.19 3.73
C PRO A 46 9.74 0.34 4.97
N ALA A 47 8.49 0.37 5.43
CA ALA A 47 8.05 -0.55 6.48
C ALA A 47 8.07 -2.00 5.95
N GLY A 48 8.37 -2.96 6.82
CA GLY A 48 8.13 -4.37 6.50
C GLY A 48 6.64 -4.66 6.36
N ARG A 49 6.29 -5.77 5.70
CA ARG A 49 4.89 -6.20 5.51
C ARG A 49 4.59 -7.46 6.33
N PRO A 50 4.38 -7.37 7.65
CA PRO A 50 4.14 -8.55 8.48
C PRO A 50 2.73 -9.11 8.30
N GLY A 51 2.53 -10.35 8.76
CA GLY A 51 1.21 -10.95 8.92
C GLY A 51 0.53 -11.29 7.59
N ILE A 52 -0.74 -10.89 7.45
CA ILE A 52 -1.60 -11.27 6.33
C ILE A 52 -1.13 -10.68 4.98
N ALA A 53 -0.48 -9.51 5.00
CA ALA A 53 0.09 -8.89 3.80
C ALA A 53 1.29 -9.69 3.25
N ALA A 54 2.13 -10.28 4.11
CA ALA A 54 3.19 -11.20 3.66
C ALA A 54 2.61 -12.42 2.95
N GLN A 55 1.56 -13.03 3.50
CA GLN A 55 0.86 -14.15 2.86
C GLN A 55 0.23 -13.72 1.54
N GLY A 56 -0.31 -12.50 1.48
CA GLY A 56 -0.89 -11.92 0.28
C GLY A 56 0.10 -11.73 -0.86
N ARG A 57 1.34 -11.39 -0.54
CA ARG A 57 2.43 -11.32 -1.50
C ARG A 57 2.70 -12.69 -2.13
N GLU A 58 2.66 -13.75 -1.34
CA GLU A 58 2.82 -15.11 -1.86
C GLU A 58 1.67 -15.51 -2.77
N VAL A 59 0.44 -15.12 -2.42
CA VAL A 59 -0.71 -15.27 -3.32
C VAL A 59 -0.51 -14.48 -4.61
N TYR A 60 -0.10 -13.21 -4.53
CA TYR A 60 0.20 -12.37 -5.71
C TYR A 60 1.24 -13.02 -6.63
N ARG A 61 2.29 -13.62 -6.04
CA ARG A 61 3.33 -14.35 -6.78
C ARG A 61 2.79 -15.63 -7.42
N ALA A 62 2.06 -16.44 -6.66
CA ALA A 62 1.49 -17.71 -7.13
C ALA A 62 0.46 -17.51 -8.26
N LEU A 63 -0.28 -16.40 -8.22
CA LEU A 63 -1.25 -16.03 -9.25
C LEU A 63 -0.62 -15.40 -10.49
N GLY A 64 0.70 -15.18 -10.51
CA GLY A 64 1.40 -14.57 -11.64
C GLY A 64 1.02 -13.12 -11.90
N CYS A 65 0.54 -12.38 -10.88
CA CYS A 65 0.08 -11.01 -11.07
C CYS A 65 1.18 -10.08 -11.61
N ALA A 66 2.45 -10.37 -11.26
CA ALA A 66 3.65 -9.67 -11.73
C ALA A 66 3.86 -9.76 -13.26
N GLU A 67 3.25 -10.74 -13.95
CA GLU A 67 3.35 -10.87 -15.40
C GLU A 67 2.53 -9.78 -16.12
N CYS A 68 1.49 -9.23 -15.49
CA CYS A 68 0.62 -8.20 -16.08
C CYS A 68 0.76 -6.83 -15.42
N HIS A 69 1.17 -6.79 -14.15
CA HIS A 69 1.26 -5.58 -13.35
C HIS A 69 2.68 -5.33 -12.87
N THR A 70 3.19 -4.14 -13.15
CA THR A 70 4.45 -3.67 -12.58
C THR A 70 4.24 -3.10 -11.19
N GLN A 71 5.31 -3.08 -10.38
CA GLN A 71 5.39 -2.33 -9.13
C GLN A 71 6.58 -1.37 -9.19
N GLN A 72 6.65 -0.58 -10.27
CA GLN A 72 7.76 0.31 -10.57
C GLN A 72 7.24 1.56 -11.30
N VAL A 73 6.93 2.61 -10.55
CA VAL A 73 6.58 3.91 -11.12
C VAL A 73 7.83 4.54 -11.72
N ARG A 74 7.80 4.83 -13.01
CA ARG A 74 8.94 5.40 -13.73
C ARG A 74 9.05 6.92 -13.50
N PRO A 75 10.25 7.51 -13.68
CA PRO A 75 10.44 8.97 -13.61
C PRO A 75 9.59 9.71 -14.65
N SER A 76 9.23 10.96 -14.37
CA SER A 76 8.63 11.85 -15.36
C SER A 76 9.59 12.12 -16.54
N GLY A 77 9.02 12.55 -17.68
CA GLY A 77 9.76 12.84 -18.91
C GLY A 77 9.40 11.83 -20.00
N ASP A 78 9.99 10.64 -19.96
CA ASP A 78 9.85 9.65 -21.04
C ASP A 78 8.59 8.77 -20.93
N ASN A 79 7.72 9.03 -19.94
CA ASN A 79 6.47 8.30 -19.74
C ASN A 79 5.45 9.11 -18.95
N THR A 80 4.23 8.56 -18.89
CA THR A 80 3.05 9.21 -18.31
C THR A 80 2.60 8.56 -17.00
N ASP A 81 3.47 7.81 -16.29
CA ASP A 81 3.06 7.08 -15.08
C ASP A 81 2.57 8.04 -13.98
N LEU A 82 3.30 9.14 -13.76
CA LEU A 82 2.93 10.17 -12.79
C LEU A 82 1.72 10.99 -13.24
N GLU A 83 1.63 11.31 -14.54
CA GLU A 83 0.50 12.02 -15.13
C GLU A 83 -0.82 11.22 -15.02
N ARG A 84 -0.72 9.88 -15.10
CA ARG A 84 -1.83 8.95 -14.86
C ARG A 84 -2.19 8.81 -13.39
N GLY A 85 -1.46 9.46 -12.49
CA GLY A 85 -1.66 9.37 -11.04
C GLY A 85 -1.27 8.01 -10.46
N TRP A 86 -0.37 7.26 -11.12
CA TRP A 86 0.02 5.93 -10.63
C TRP A 86 0.92 5.95 -9.41
N GLY A 87 1.50 7.10 -9.07
CA GLY A 87 2.26 7.36 -7.85
C GLY A 87 2.55 8.85 -7.71
N LEU A 88 3.04 9.25 -6.54
CA LEU A 88 3.42 10.65 -6.26
C LEU A 88 4.85 10.99 -6.69
N ARG A 89 5.67 9.94 -6.91
CA ARG A 89 7.06 10.02 -7.35
C ARG A 89 7.46 8.72 -8.04
N ARG A 90 8.63 8.74 -8.69
CA ARG A 90 9.27 7.51 -9.18
C ARG A 90 9.60 6.57 -8.03
N THR A 91 9.51 5.27 -8.26
CA THR A 91 10.06 4.26 -7.36
C THR A 91 11.59 4.26 -7.43
N VAL A 92 12.24 3.99 -6.31
CA VAL A 92 13.70 3.86 -6.18
C VAL A 92 14.05 2.55 -5.49
N ALA A 93 15.32 2.14 -5.55
CA ALA A 93 15.79 0.89 -4.92
C ALA A 93 15.38 0.77 -3.44
N ARG A 94 15.36 1.89 -2.72
CA ARG A 94 14.97 1.94 -1.30
C ARG A 94 13.57 1.40 -1.05
N ASP A 95 12.63 1.59 -1.97
CA ASP A 95 11.24 1.13 -1.83
C ASP A 95 11.12 -0.39 -1.69
N PHE A 96 12.15 -1.13 -2.09
CA PHE A 96 12.19 -2.59 -2.11
C PHE A 96 13.12 -3.22 -1.05
N LEU A 97 13.64 -2.44 -0.09
CA LEU A 97 14.58 -2.98 0.91
C LEU A 97 14.00 -4.11 1.77
N THR A 98 12.70 -4.09 2.02
CA THR A 98 12.01 -5.11 2.83
C THR A 98 11.44 -6.24 1.96
N ASP A 99 11.81 -6.28 0.68
CA ASP A 99 11.20 -7.13 -0.32
C ASP A 99 12.14 -8.22 -0.82
N SER A 100 11.80 -9.48 -0.51
CA SER A 100 12.53 -10.64 -0.99
C SER A 100 11.57 -11.77 -1.40
N PRO A 101 11.54 -12.20 -2.68
CA PRO A 101 12.20 -11.57 -3.84
C PRO A 101 11.46 -10.32 -4.32
N VAL A 102 12.16 -9.33 -4.86
CA VAL A 102 11.55 -8.09 -5.38
C VAL A 102 10.61 -8.38 -6.55
N LEU A 103 9.40 -7.80 -6.55
CA LEU A 103 8.35 -8.02 -7.55
C LEU A 103 8.09 -6.77 -8.42
N VAL A 104 9.13 -6.28 -9.13
CA VAL A 104 8.99 -5.09 -10.02
C VAL A 104 8.02 -5.31 -11.20
N GLY A 105 7.73 -6.56 -11.53
CA GLY A 105 6.87 -6.98 -12.64
C GLY A 105 7.61 -7.15 -13.97
N ARG A 106 6.95 -7.76 -14.95
CA ARG A 106 7.55 -8.11 -16.26
C ARG A 106 6.95 -7.33 -17.42
N LEU A 107 5.62 -7.32 -17.53
CA LEU A 107 4.89 -6.56 -18.53
C LEU A 107 3.89 -5.63 -17.85
N ARG A 108 3.46 -4.63 -18.60
CA ARG A 108 2.48 -3.64 -18.16
C ARG A 108 1.22 -3.72 -19.02
N VAL A 109 0.52 -4.84 -18.86
CA VAL A 109 -0.78 -5.08 -19.49
C VAL A 109 -1.88 -4.37 -18.68
N GLY A 110 -1.80 -4.47 -17.35
CA GLY A 110 -2.59 -3.67 -16.42
C GLY A 110 -1.80 -2.46 -15.90
N PRO A 111 -2.45 -1.57 -15.12
CA PRO A 111 -1.78 -0.45 -14.47
C PRO A 111 -0.67 -0.91 -13.53
N ASP A 112 0.32 -0.04 -13.30
CA ASP A 112 1.28 -0.23 -12.20
C ASP A 112 0.55 -0.31 -10.85
N LEU A 113 1.13 -1.01 -9.86
CA LEU A 113 0.52 -1.21 -8.54
C LEU A 113 1.37 -0.71 -7.37
N ALA A 114 2.53 -0.09 -7.59
CA ALA A 114 3.45 0.29 -6.50
C ALA A 114 2.83 1.23 -5.45
N ASN A 115 1.80 1.99 -5.85
CA ASN A 115 1.07 2.93 -5.00
C ASN A 115 -0.45 2.71 -5.03
N ILE A 116 -0.90 1.47 -5.32
CA ILE A 116 -2.34 1.21 -5.49
C ILE A 116 -3.16 1.55 -4.23
N ALA A 117 -2.57 1.41 -3.04
CA ALA A 117 -3.22 1.67 -1.77
C ALA A 117 -3.51 3.15 -1.48
N ILE A 118 -2.89 4.08 -2.23
CA ILE A 118 -3.05 5.53 -2.04
C ILE A 118 -3.76 6.20 -3.21
N ARG A 119 -4.34 5.42 -4.13
CA ARG A 119 -5.04 5.97 -5.30
C ARG A 119 -6.40 6.51 -4.91
N GLU A 120 -6.73 7.68 -5.47
CA GLU A 120 -8.03 8.29 -5.22
C GLU A 120 -9.18 7.45 -5.80
N PRO A 121 -10.36 7.42 -5.15
CA PRO A 121 -11.52 6.67 -5.63
C PRO A 121 -11.93 7.02 -7.06
N LYS A 122 -11.74 8.29 -7.46
CA LYS A 122 -12.07 8.81 -8.79
C LYS A 122 -11.23 8.20 -9.91
N GLN A 123 -10.06 7.65 -9.59
CA GLN A 123 -9.18 7.00 -10.57
C GLN A 123 -9.68 5.59 -10.94
N PHE A 124 -10.61 5.04 -10.17
CA PHE A 124 -11.27 3.78 -10.48
C PHE A 124 -12.51 4.06 -11.31
N ALA A 125 -12.71 3.30 -12.39
CA ALA A 125 -13.65 3.58 -13.49
C ALA A 125 -15.15 3.56 -13.11
N VAL A 126 -15.48 3.60 -11.82
CA VAL A 126 -16.82 3.74 -11.30
C VAL A 126 -16.75 4.60 -10.03
N PRO A 127 -17.49 5.72 -9.93
CA PRO A 127 -17.70 6.41 -8.67
C PRO A 127 -18.52 5.48 -7.78
N TRP A 128 -17.83 4.66 -6.99
CA TRP A 128 -18.43 3.92 -5.90
C TRP A 128 -18.78 4.92 -4.80
N GLN A 129 -19.86 5.65 -4.99
CA GLN A 129 -20.42 6.53 -3.99
C GLN A 129 -21.21 5.66 -3.01
N TYR A 130 -20.50 4.94 -2.14
CA TYR A 130 -21.13 4.30 -1.00
C TYR A 130 -21.57 5.41 -0.04
N LYS A 131 -22.88 5.51 0.24
CA LYS A 131 -23.41 6.37 1.31
C LYS A 131 -23.23 5.71 2.68
N THR A 132 -22.07 5.11 2.92
CA THR A 132 -21.68 4.61 4.23
C THR A 132 -20.75 5.64 4.85
N GLN A 133 -20.77 5.78 6.18
CA GLN A 133 -19.83 6.62 6.92
C GLN A 133 -18.39 6.04 6.90
N SER A 134 -18.02 5.34 5.82
CA SER A 134 -16.79 4.58 5.66
C SER A 134 -15.63 5.49 5.33
N ASN A 135 -14.47 5.19 5.90
CA ASN A 135 -13.22 5.86 5.53
C ASN A 135 -12.77 5.37 4.13
N HIS A 136 -11.89 6.15 3.48
CA HIS A 136 -11.37 5.86 2.13
C HIS A 136 -10.74 4.46 1.98
N VAL A 137 -10.16 3.93 3.07
CA VAL A 137 -9.44 2.65 3.07
C VAL A 137 -10.39 1.47 2.86
N GLU A 138 -11.53 1.47 3.58
CA GLU A 138 -12.55 0.42 3.46
C GLU A 138 -13.17 0.39 2.05
N GLU A 139 -13.42 1.55 1.45
CA GLU A 139 -13.95 1.65 0.09
C GLU A 139 -12.97 1.06 -0.94
N LEU A 140 -11.68 1.31 -0.77
CA LEU A 140 -10.64 0.79 -1.64
C LEU A 140 -10.45 -0.73 -1.48
N GLU A 141 -10.53 -1.24 -0.26
CA GLU A 141 -10.55 -2.68 0.01
C GLU A 141 -11.71 -3.38 -0.68
N LEU A 142 -12.92 -2.82 -0.55
CA LEU A 142 -14.12 -3.34 -1.22
C LEU A 142 -13.97 -3.27 -2.74
N TRP A 143 -13.39 -2.20 -3.28
CA TRP A 143 -13.08 -2.11 -4.70
C TRP A 143 -12.14 -3.23 -5.14
N HIS A 144 -11.11 -3.55 -4.35
CA HIS A 144 -10.19 -4.64 -4.66
C HIS A 144 -10.87 -6.00 -4.69
N TYR A 145 -11.74 -6.32 -3.71
CA TYR A 145 -12.52 -7.55 -3.75
C TYR A 145 -13.43 -7.63 -4.97
N ALA A 146 -14.14 -6.54 -5.26
CA ALA A 146 -15.01 -6.43 -6.42
C ALA A 146 -14.24 -6.62 -7.74
N HIS A 147 -13.09 -5.96 -7.87
CA HIS A 147 -12.21 -6.07 -9.03
C HIS A 147 -11.66 -7.48 -9.20
N LEU A 148 -11.21 -8.14 -8.13
CA LEU A 148 -10.72 -9.52 -8.20
C LEU A 148 -11.84 -10.49 -8.60
N TYR A 149 -13.05 -10.32 -8.07
CA TYR A 149 -14.18 -11.19 -8.37
C TYR A 149 -14.69 -11.02 -9.81
N ASN A 150 -14.88 -9.78 -10.27
CA ASN A 150 -15.32 -9.46 -11.61
C ASN A 150 -14.69 -8.14 -12.10
N PRO A 151 -13.49 -8.18 -12.70
CA PRO A 151 -12.77 -6.97 -13.09
C PRO A 151 -13.59 -6.05 -14.01
N ARG A 152 -14.39 -6.64 -14.90
CA ARG A 152 -15.19 -5.90 -15.89
C ARG A 152 -16.36 -5.13 -15.29
N SER A 153 -16.83 -5.47 -14.08
CA SER A 153 -17.93 -4.74 -13.43
C SER A 153 -17.50 -3.42 -12.82
N VAL A 154 -16.21 -3.27 -12.49
CA VAL A 154 -15.65 -2.05 -11.90
C VAL A 154 -14.61 -1.36 -12.80
N SER A 155 -14.14 -2.06 -13.82
CA SER A 155 -13.27 -1.53 -14.88
C SER A 155 -13.78 -2.03 -16.24
N PRO A 156 -14.72 -1.33 -16.87
CA PRO A 156 -15.24 -1.70 -18.19
C PRO A 156 -14.11 -1.82 -19.21
N GLY A 157 -14.10 -2.92 -19.98
CA GLY A 157 -13.03 -3.22 -20.93
C GLY A 157 -11.77 -3.84 -20.32
N SER A 158 -11.73 -4.10 -19.01
CA SER A 158 -10.62 -4.81 -18.37
C SER A 158 -10.42 -6.20 -18.97
N ILE A 159 -9.18 -6.50 -19.35
CA ILE A 159 -8.74 -7.82 -19.82
C ILE A 159 -8.21 -8.71 -18.68
N MET A 160 -8.23 -8.22 -17.43
CA MET A 160 -7.81 -9.01 -16.27
C MET A 160 -8.72 -10.24 -16.11
N PRO A 161 -8.16 -11.45 -15.87
CA PRO A 161 -8.95 -12.62 -15.53
C PRO A 161 -9.74 -12.42 -14.24
N ALA A 162 -10.89 -13.09 -14.13
CA ALA A 162 -11.67 -13.09 -12.89
C ALA A 162 -11.11 -14.15 -11.91
N TYR A 163 -10.87 -13.77 -10.67
CA TYR A 163 -10.34 -14.61 -9.60
C TYR A 163 -11.44 -15.13 -8.67
N ARG A 164 -12.59 -15.52 -9.24
CA ARG A 164 -13.79 -15.95 -8.46
C ARG A 164 -13.50 -17.11 -7.52
N TYR A 165 -12.54 -17.97 -7.84
CA TYR A 165 -12.13 -19.10 -7.00
C TYR A 165 -11.51 -18.66 -5.65
N LEU A 166 -11.07 -17.40 -5.52
CA LEU A 166 -10.65 -16.84 -4.24
C LEU A 166 -11.83 -16.46 -3.33
N PHE A 167 -13.06 -16.68 -3.80
CA PHE A 167 -14.30 -16.37 -3.09
C PHE A 167 -15.15 -17.64 -2.93
N GLU A 168 -16.07 -17.57 -1.97
CA GLU A 168 -17.08 -18.58 -1.74
C GLU A 168 -18.46 -17.94 -1.91
N GLU A 169 -19.26 -18.49 -2.80
CA GLU A 169 -20.67 -18.13 -2.94
C GLU A 169 -21.48 -19.01 -1.98
N ARG A 170 -22.21 -18.40 -1.05
CA ARG A 170 -23.06 -19.12 -0.10
C ARG A 170 -24.49 -18.66 -0.24
N THR A 171 -25.43 -19.60 -0.26
CA THR A 171 -26.85 -19.29 -0.20
C THR A 171 -27.25 -19.02 1.26
N PRO A 172 -27.90 -17.89 1.57
CA PRO A 172 -28.50 -17.66 2.88
C PRO A 172 -29.43 -18.81 3.24
N SER A 173 -29.33 -19.27 4.49
CA SER A 173 -30.20 -20.31 5.03
C SER A 173 -30.76 -19.83 6.36
N PRO A 174 -32.02 -20.13 6.70
CA PRO A 174 -32.57 -19.81 8.03
C PRO A 174 -31.73 -20.38 9.19
N LYS A 175 -30.93 -21.43 8.94
CA LYS A 175 -30.05 -22.08 9.92
C LYS A 175 -28.62 -21.52 9.94
N ARG A 176 -28.26 -20.60 9.04
CA ARG A 176 -26.90 -20.08 8.88
C ARG A 176 -26.94 -18.56 8.97
N GLN A 177 -26.21 -18.02 9.95
CA GLN A 177 -26.05 -16.57 10.07
C GLN A 177 -25.25 -16.01 8.89
N PRO A 178 -25.54 -14.77 8.44
CA PRO A 178 -24.73 -14.09 7.43
C PRO A 178 -23.25 -14.05 7.84
N SER A 179 -22.36 -14.24 6.89
CA SER A 179 -20.92 -14.14 7.16
C SER A 179 -20.55 -12.69 7.44
N LEU A 180 -19.82 -12.44 8.54
CA LEU A 180 -19.28 -11.11 8.84
C LEU A 180 -18.32 -10.61 7.76
N ASP A 181 -17.64 -11.55 7.09
CA ASP A 181 -16.71 -11.27 6.01
C ASP A 181 -17.40 -11.14 4.63
N ALA A 182 -18.74 -11.28 4.54
CA ALA A 182 -19.42 -11.20 3.26
C ALA A 182 -19.31 -9.80 2.64
N LEU A 183 -19.17 -9.74 1.32
CA LEU A 183 -19.30 -8.48 0.61
C LEU A 183 -20.73 -7.94 0.79
N PRO A 184 -20.90 -6.62 0.97
CA PRO A 184 -22.20 -5.98 1.05
C PRO A 184 -23.18 -6.45 -0.05
N PRO A 185 -24.47 -6.65 0.26
CA PRO A 185 -25.45 -7.17 -0.69
C PRO A 185 -25.54 -6.35 -1.98
N GLU A 186 -25.37 -5.04 -1.90
CA GLU A 186 -25.41 -4.10 -3.03
C GLU A 186 -24.24 -4.35 -3.98
N ILE A 187 -23.06 -4.67 -3.45
CA ILE A 187 -21.88 -5.04 -4.23
C ILE A 187 -22.13 -6.38 -4.90
N THR A 188 -22.60 -7.36 -4.14
CA THR A 188 -22.88 -8.71 -4.64
C THR A 188 -23.84 -8.69 -5.82
N ALA A 189 -24.93 -7.91 -5.72
CA ALA A 189 -25.89 -7.76 -6.81
C ALA A 189 -25.28 -7.10 -8.05
N ARG A 190 -24.43 -6.08 -7.88
CA ARG A 190 -23.74 -5.44 -8.99
C ARG A 190 -22.72 -6.36 -9.68
N LEU A 191 -22.00 -7.17 -8.90
CA LEU A 191 -20.98 -8.09 -9.43
C LEU A 191 -21.58 -9.21 -10.28
N THR A 192 -22.81 -9.61 -9.97
CA THR A 192 -23.44 -10.84 -10.47
C THR A 192 -24.67 -10.59 -11.34
N GLY A 193 -25.29 -9.40 -11.25
CA GLY A 193 -26.57 -9.10 -11.89
C GLY A 193 -27.78 -9.75 -11.20
N VAL A 194 -27.59 -10.42 -10.06
CA VAL A 194 -28.64 -11.14 -9.32
C VAL A 194 -29.22 -10.23 -8.23
N LYS A 195 -30.53 -10.33 -7.97
CA LYS A 195 -31.20 -9.54 -6.93
C LYS A 195 -30.54 -9.72 -5.56
N ASN A 196 -30.51 -8.64 -4.77
CA ASN A 196 -29.95 -8.61 -3.41
C ASN A 196 -30.50 -9.78 -2.57
N GLY A 197 -29.59 -10.51 -1.89
CA GLY A 197 -29.96 -11.56 -0.94
C GLY A 197 -30.14 -12.96 -1.53
N ALA A 198 -29.92 -13.19 -2.82
CA ALA A 198 -29.96 -14.53 -3.41
C ALA A 198 -28.79 -15.42 -2.94
N PHE A 199 -27.60 -14.83 -2.82
CA PHE A 199 -26.41 -15.45 -2.25
C PHE A 199 -25.47 -14.37 -1.71
N GLU A 200 -24.61 -14.74 -0.77
CA GLU A 200 -23.51 -13.91 -0.26
C GLU A 200 -22.19 -14.33 -0.93
N ILE A 201 -21.33 -13.37 -1.23
CA ILE A 201 -19.96 -13.61 -1.71
C ILE A 201 -19.02 -13.38 -0.53
N VAL A 202 -18.31 -14.41 -0.11
CA VAL A 202 -17.37 -14.35 1.02
C VAL A 202 -15.93 -14.49 0.50
N PRO A 203 -15.05 -13.50 0.68
CA PRO A 203 -13.64 -13.63 0.33
C PRO A 203 -12.98 -14.70 1.20
N ARG A 204 -12.31 -15.67 0.54
CA ARG A 204 -11.50 -16.66 1.24
C ARG A 204 -10.25 -16.01 1.83
N ARG A 205 -9.51 -16.77 2.64
CA ARG A 205 -8.27 -16.30 3.26
C ARG A 205 -7.30 -15.74 2.22
N GLU A 206 -7.19 -16.38 1.07
CA GLU A 206 -6.28 -15.99 -0.02
C GLU A 206 -6.68 -14.66 -0.65
N ALA A 207 -7.98 -14.41 -0.86
CA ALA A 207 -8.47 -13.10 -1.32
C ALA A 207 -8.14 -12.01 -0.30
N ARG A 208 -8.41 -12.25 1.00
CA ARG A 208 -8.13 -11.27 2.06
C ARG A 208 -6.63 -11.00 2.19
N ALA A 209 -5.81 -12.04 2.09
CA ALA A 209 -4.36 -11.92 2.06
C ALA A 209 -3.92 -11.06 0.88
N LEU A 210 -4.36 -11.38 -0.34
CA LEU A 210 -4.02 -10.64 -1.54
C LEU A 210 -4.43 -9.16 -1.44
N VAL A 211 -5.65 -8.87 -0.98
CA VAL A 211 -6.10 -7.48 -0.79
C VAL A 211 -5.27 -6.78 0.26
N ALA A 212 -4.97 -7.42 1.41
CA ALA A 212 -4.10 -6.82 2.42
C ALA A 212 -2.69 -6.52 1.88
N TYR A 213 -2.16 -7.36 0.98
CA TYR A 213 -0.92 -7.06 0.27
C TYR A 213 -1.06 -5.84 -0.64
N LEU A 214 -2.10 -5.78 -1.48
CA LEU A 214 -2.36 -4.62 -2.35
C LEU A 214 -2.50 -3.31 -1.55
N MET A 215 -3.22 -3.36 -0.42
CA MET A 215 -3.38 -2.23 0.50
C MET A 215 -2.08 -1.84 1.23
N SER A 216 -1.05 -2.68 1.19
CA SER A 216 0.28 -2.37 1.73
C SER A 216 1.23 -1.75 0.68
N LEU A 217 0.82 -1.68 -0.59
CA LEU A 217 1.63 -1.12 -1.67
C LEU A 217 1.48 0.40 -1.74
N ARG A 218 2.42 1.09 -1.08
CA ARG A 218 2.48 2.54 -0.95
C ARG A 218 3.92 3.06 -1.03
N ALA A 219 4.45 3.17 -2.25
CA ALA A 219 5.75 3.80 -2.50
C ALA A 219 5.67 5.35 -2.49
N ASP A 220 5.07 5.92 -1.44
CA ASP A 220 4.61 7.32 -1.39
C ASP A 220 5.48 8.23 -0.51
N ALA A 221 6.39 7.66 0.30
CA ALA A 221 7.22 8.43 1.21
C ALA A 221 8.16 9.39 0.45
N PRO A 222 8.22 10.69 0.80
CA PRO A 222 9.19 11.61 0.19
C PRO A 222 10.62 11.20 0.57
N LEU A 223 11.46 10.98 -0.44
CA LEU A 223 12.87 10.62 -0.26
C LEU A 223 13.76 11.69 -0.91
N PHE A 224 14.99 11.83 -0.42
CA PHE A 224 15.95 12.79 -0.98
C PHE A 224 16.25 12.50 -2.46
N GLU A 225 16.45 11.22 -2.80
CA GLU A 225 16.74 10.73 -4.15
C GLU A 225 15.52 10.72 -5.10
N ALA A 226 14.32 10.89 -4.55
CA ALA A 226 13.07 10.95 -5.29
C ALA A 226 12.06 11.83 -4.53
N PRO A 227 12.16 13.17 -4.65
CA PRO A 227 11.22 14.06 -4.00
C PRO A 227 9.83 13.92 -4.64
N VAL A 228 8.79 14.03 -3.82
CA VAL A 228 7.40 14.14 -4.30
C VAL A 228 7.24 15.47 -5.02
N GLN A 229 6.78 15.43 -6.26
CA GLN A 229 6.52 16.62 -7.05
C GLN A 229 5.15 17.16 -6.62
N ILE A 230 5.13 18.21 -5.80
CA ILE A 230 3.90 18.95 -5.53
C ILE A 230 3.68 19.87 -6.73
N THR A 231 2.84 19.46 -7.67
CA THR A 231 2.37 20.38 -8.71
C THR A 231 1.51 21.46 -8.03
N ALA A 232 1.72 22.73 -8.41
CA ALA A 232 1.08 23.87 -7.76
C ALA A 232 -0.47 23.84 -7.80
N ASP A 233 -1.06 22.97 -8.63
CA ASP A 233 -2.50 22.78 -8.77
C ASP A 233 -3.09 21.68 -7.87
N ALA A 234 -2.26 20.95 -7.12
CA ALA A 234 -2.72 19.99 -6.13
C ALA A 234 -3.24 20.75 -4.90
N LYS A 235 -4.55 21.01 -4.87
CA LYS A 235 -5.24 21.53 -3.69
C LYS A 235 -4.97 20.60 -2.51
N VAL A 236 -4.08 21.02 -1.61
CA VAL A 236 -3.70 20.29 -0.39
C VAL A 236 -4.99 19.91 0.36
N PRO A 237 -5.27 18.62 0.57
CA PRO A 237 -6.36 18.21 1.46
C PRO A 237 -6.05 18.78 2.83
N ASN A 238 -6.98 19.56 3.38
CA ASN A 238 -6.86 20.12 4.72
C ASN A 238 -6.49 19.00 5.71
N ALA A 239 -5.30 19.09 6.29
CA ALA A 239 -4.80 18.22 7.36
C ALA A 239 -5.51 18.55 8.69
N ALA A 240 -6.83 18.46 8.69
CA ALA A 240 -7.68 18.71 9.85
C ALA A 240 -8.88 17.77 9.81
N SER A 241 -8.63 16.46 9.96
CA SER A 241 -9.60 15.46 10.46
C SER A 241 -8.96 14.07 10.49
N ALA A 242 -8.01 13.84 11.41
CA ALA A 242 -7.66 12.51 11.92
C ALA A 242 -6.59 12.62 13.03
N THR A 243 -6.97 13.13 14.19
CA THR A 243 -6.23 12.85 15.43
C THR A 243 -7.08 11.90 16.27
N ASN A 244 -6.79 10.60 16.17
CA ASN A 244 -7.15 9.65 17.21
C ASN A 244 -6.20 9.85 18.40
N ALA A 245 -6.38 10.97 19.10
CA ALA A 245 -5.92 11.13 20.46
C ALA A 245 -7.08 10.68 21.38
N PRO A 246 -6.83 9.82 22.39
CA PRO A 246 -7.87 9.49 23.35
C PRO A 246 -8.33 10.77 24.05
N ALA A 247 -9.65 10.98 24.09
CA ALA A 247 -10.26 12.14 24.72
C ALA A 247 -9.85 12.19 26.21
N ALA A 248 -9.02 13.17 26.56
CA ALA A 248 -8.79 13.52 27.94
C ALA A 248 -10.08 14.15 28.48
N ASN A 249 -10.86 13.37 29.24
CA ASN A 249 -11.93 13.90 30.07
C ASN A 249 -11.32 14.80 31.15
N ALA A 250 -11.30 16.11 30.90
CA ALA A 250 -11.07 17.12 31.93
C ALA A 250 -12.42 17.76 32.28
N SER A 251 -13.12 17.15 33.23
CA SER A 251 -14.19 17.80 33.98
C SER A 251 -13.72 17.91 35.44
N GLY A 252 -13.87 19.09 36.03
CA GLY A 252 -13.73 19.31 37.47
C GLY A 252 -12.38 19.86 37.92
N THR A 253 -12.29 21.18 37.96
CA THR A 253 -11.37 21.96 38.79
C THR A 253 -11.41 21.52 40.25
N ASN A 254 -10.28 21.15 40.83
CA ASN A 254 -10.03 21.24 42.27
C ASN A 254 -8.64 21.85 42.47
N ALA A 255 -8.62 23.13 42.85
CA ALA A 255 -7.43 23.81 43.33
C ALA A 255 -7.04 23.25 44.72
N PRO A 256 -5.75 23.08 45.03
CA PRO A 256 -5.33 22.69 46.37
C PRO A 256 -5.46 23.86 47.34
N ALA A 257 -6.13 23.63 48.46
CA ALA A 257 -6.27 24.59 49.56
C ALA A 257 -4.91 24.89 50.20
N THR A 258 -4.46 26.14 50.10
CA THR A 258 -3.32 26.67 50.86
C THR A 258 -3.79 27.03 52.27
N ASN A 259 -3.52 26.16 53.23
CA ASN A 259 -3.66 26.48 54.66
C ASN A 259 -2.49 27.36 55.09
N VAL A 260 -2.77 28.65 55.32
CA VAL A 260 -1.88 29.59 56.01
C VAL A 260 -2.28 29.59 57.50
N PRO A 261 -1.35 29.33 58.46
CA PRO A 261 -1.65 29.47 59.88
C PRO A 261 -1.70 30.95 60.29
N ALA A 262 -2.75 31.35 61.01
CA ALA A 262 -2.92 32.69 61.54
C ALA A 262 -2.08 32.91 62.82
N THR A 263 -1.35 34.02 62.87
CA THR A 263 -0.65 34.53 64.06
C THR A 263 -1.62 35.37 64.91
N PRO A 264 -1.69 35.21 66.25
CA PRO A 264 -2.64 35.94 67.09
C PRO A 264 -2.15 37.35 67.46
N ALA A 265 -3.06 38.31 67.50
CA ALA A 265 -2.84 39.66 68.02
C ALA A 265 -3.24 39.76 69.52
N PRO A 266 -2.61 40.65 70.32
CA PRO A 266 -2.64 40.58 71.78
C PRO A 266 -3.87 41.27 72.39
N ILE A 267 -4.25 40.76 73.57
CA ILE A 267 -5.31 41.26 74.44
C ILE A 267 -4.85 42.55 75.15
N SER A 268 -5.66 43.60 75.11
CA SER A 268 -5.64 44.68 76.12
C SER A 268 -7.07 44.92 76.64
N LYS A 269 -7.12 45.40 77.88
CA LYS A 269 -8.24 45.38 78.84
C LYS A 269 -9.55 45.99 78.36
#